data_AF-A0A409VWQ5-F1
#
_entry.id   AF-A0A409VWQ5-F1
#
_cell.length_a   1.000
_cell.length_b   1.000
_cell.length_c   1.000
_cell.angle_alpha   90.00
_cell.angle_beta   90.00
_cell.angle_gamma   90.00
#
_symmetry.space_group_name_H-M   'P 1'
#
loop_
_entity.id
_entity.type
_entity.pdbx_description
1 polymer ?
#
loop_
_entity_poly.entity_id
_entity_poly.type
_entity_poly.pdbx_seq_one_letter_code
_entity_poly.pdbx_strand_id
1 'polypeptide(L)'
;MKAFVVQTFIVASLLGYSTALPAQDANVQDAARNRPPAATQCGDPNIATTFFEGFKPSVWSNAPDTIADDVNLSTGGDEWDLQPASFRAWTTAGQPNTVPLYWFYNLDSHAYLYLTSDTTSPPKPSGYFGAANLIAYVYSKPICDSVPLYCVSKPSDYWYTTNLAEHNNFISQYGWTDCGVAAYVLPVTSTSRV
;
A
#
# COMPACT_ATOMS: atom_id res chain seq x y z
N MET A 1 -84.32 23.80 -51.28
CA MET A 1 -83.08 22.99 -51.27
C MET A 1 -82.64 22.85 -49.83
N LYS A 2 -82.39 21.61 -49.37
CA LYS A 2 -81.96 21.28 -48.00
C LYS A 2 -80.45 21.45 -47.88
N ALA A 3 -79.96 22.01 -46.77
CA ALA A 3 -78.57 21.86 -46.29
C ALA A 3 -78.60 22.08 -44.76
N PHE A 4 -78.81 21.00 -43.98
CA PHE A 4 -77.79 20.19 -43.28
C PHE A 4 -76.84 20.99 -42.35
N VAL A 5 -77.14 20.87 -41.06
CA VAL A 5 -76.37 21.31 -39.90
C VAL A 5 -75.26 20.29 -39.64
N VAL A 6 -74.03 20.74 -39.38
CA VAL A 6 -72.98 19.92 -38.76
C VAL A 6 -72.37 20.71 -37.61
N GLN A 7 -72.54 20.17 -36.42
CA GLN A 7 -72.10 20.71 -35.13
C GLN A 7 -70.76 20.07 -34.78
N THR A 8 -69.71 20.88 -34.64
CA THR A 8 -68.36 20.41 -34.32
C THR A 8 -68.19 20.35 -32.80
N PHE A 9 -67.91 19.16 -32.25
CA PHE A 9 -67.53 18.98 -30.85
C PHE A 9 -66.02 19.23 -30.68
N ILE A 10 -65.63 20.11 -29.76
CA ILE A 10 -64.25 20.29 -29.33
C ILE A 10 -64.00 19.34 -28.15
N VAL A 11 -63.09 18.39 -28.32
CA VAL A 11 -62.60 17.53 -27.24
C VAL A 11 -61.37 18.20 -26.62
N ALA A 12 -61.45 18.59 -25.35
CA ALA A 12 -60.33 19.12 -24.58
C ALA A 12 -59.54 17.96 -23.97
N SER A 13 -58.31 17.76 -24.43
CA SER A 13 -57.38 16.77 -23.86
C SER A 13 -56.58 17.41 -22.71
N LEU A 14 -56.84 16.97 -21.48
CA LEU A 14 -56.04 17.29 -20.30
C LEU A 14 -54.81 16.38 -20.26
N LEU A 15 -53.63 16.91 -20.58
CA LEU A 15 -52.35 16.24 -20.32
C LEU A 15 -51.99 16.42 -18.84
N GLY A 16 -52.11 15.35 -18.06
CA GLY A 16 -51.58 15.29 -16.70
C GLY A 16 -50.06 15.18 -16.73
N TYR A 17 -49.35 16.13 -16.10
CA TYR A 17 -47.93 16.02 -15.84
C TYR A 17 -47.73 15.27 -14.52
N SER A 18 -47.33 13.99 -14.60
CA SER A 18 -46.83 13.24 -13.45
C SER A 18 -45.32 13.48 -13.34
N THR A 19 -44.88 14.25 -12.35
CA THR A 19 -43.47 14.30 -11.98
C THR A 19 -43.10 12.99 -11.30
N ALA A 20 -42.40 12.11 -12.00
CA ALA A 20 -41.78 10.94 -11.39
C ALA A 20 -40.62 11.40 -10.49
N LEU A 21 -40.69 11.09 -9.19
CA LEU A 21 -39.53 11.16 -8.32
C LEU A 21 -38.47 10.16 -8.82
N PRO A 22 -37.16 10.49 -8.80
CA PRO A 22 -36.14 9.52 -9.12
C PRO A 22 -36.22 8.35 -8.14
N ALA A 23 -36.29 7.13 -8.67
CA ALA A 23 -36.16 5.91 -7.88
C ALA A 23 -34.80 5.97 -7.17
N GLN A 24 -34.85 5.99 -5.84
CA GLN A 24 -33.66 5.92 -5.01
C GLN A 24 -33.10 4.50 -5.20
N ASP A 25 -31.95 4.39 -5.89
CA ASP A 25 -31.26 3.13 -6.15
C ASP A 25 -31.01 2.36 -4.85
N ALA A 26 -31.89 1.42 -4.52
CA ALA A 26 -31.77 0.54 -3.36
C ALA A 26 -30.46 -0.28 -3.37
N ASN A 27 -29.81 -0.37 -4.53
CA ASN A 27 -28.57 -1.11 -4.74
C ASN A 27 -27.33 -0.45 -4.12
N VAL A 28 -27.33 0.88 -3.94
CA VAL A 28 -26.17 1.60 -3.37
C VAL A 28 -26.16 1.52 -1.84
N GLN A 29 -27.33 1.47 -1.21
CA GLN A 29 -27.45 1.43 0.26
C GLN A 29 -27.22 0.03 0.84
N ASP A 30 -27.58 -1.04 0.13
CA ASP A 30 -27.32 -2.42 0.57
C ASP A 30 -25.83 -2.78 0.54
N ALA A 31 -25.07 -2.24 -0.43
CA ALA A 31 -23.61 -2.40 -0.49
C ALA A 31 -22.90 -1.73 0.69
N ALA A 32 -23.41 -0.59 1.17
CA ALA A 32 -22.87 0.11 2.33
C ALA A 32 -23.22 -0.58 3.67
N ARG A 33 -24.37 -1.25 3.75
CA ARG A 33 -24.85 -1.96 4.95
C ARG A 33 -24.15 -3.31 5.17
N ASN A 34 -23.65 -3.93 4.10
CA ASN A 34 -22.96 -5.23 4.14
C ASN A 34 -21.41 -5.13 4.16
N ARG A 35 -20.83 -3.93 4.23
CA ARG A 35 -19.38 -3.78 4.41
C ARG A 35 -19.02 -4.24 5.83
N PRO A 36 -18.10 -5.21 6.00
CA PRO A 36 -17.57 -5.54 7.31
C PRO A 36 -17.07 -4.26 7.99
N PRO A 37 -17.27 -4.08 9.32
CA PRO A 37 -16.73 -2.93 10.02
C PRO A 37 -15.24 -2.78 9.73
N ALA A 38 -14.72 -1.56 9.59
CA ALA A 38 -13.29 -1.34 9.28
C ALA A 38 -12.34 -2.12 10.23
N ALA A 39 -12.78 -2.35 11.47
CA ALA A 39 -12.08 -3.16 12.48
C ALA A 39 -11.87 -4.64 12.10
N THR A 40 -12.65 -5.23 11.21
CA THR A 40 -12.41 -6.62 10.72
C THR A 40 -11.51 -6.66 9.49
N GLN A 41 -11.25 -5.52 8.85
CA GLN A 41 -10.42 -5.43 7.65
C GLN A 41 -9.00 -4.94 7.95
N CYS A 42 -8.81 -4.20 9.04
CA CYS A 42 -7.57 -3.53 9.36
C CYS A 42 -6.84 -4.18 10.53
N GLY A 43 -5.53 -4.34 10.40
CA GLY A 43 -4.64 -4.60 11.52
C GLY A 43 -4.58 -3.42 12.48
N ASP A 44 -4.30 -3.71 13.75
CA ASP A 44 -4.19 -2.73 14.82
C ASP A 44 -2.90 -1.91 14.64
N PRO A 45 -3.00 -0.61 14.32
CA PRO A 45 -1.83 0.23 14.11
C PRO A 45 -1.06 0.50 15.41
N ASN A 46 -1.59 0.21 16.60
CA ASN A 46 -0.90 0.47 17.88
C ASN A 46 0.18 -0.57 18.20
N ILE A 47 0.09 -1.76 17.58
CA ILE A 47 1.07 -2.84 17.76
C ILE A 47 2.01 -2.99 16.55
N ALA A 48 1.96 -2.05 15.60
CA ALA A 48 2.92 -1.99 14.51
C ALA A 48 4.24 -1.38 14.98
N THR A 49 5.34 -1.99 14.55
CA THR A 49 6.72 -1.61 14.86
C THR A 49 7.24 -0.64 13.80
N THR A 50 8.03 0.35 14.22
CA THR A 50 8.72 1.25 13.31
C THR A 50 9.97 0.58 12.75
N PHE A 51 10.11 0.63 11.43
CA PHE A 51 11.30 0.27 10.68
C PHE A 51 12.11 1.53 10.39
N PHE A 52 13.42 1.42 10.50
CA PHE A 52 14.39 2.48 10.28
C PHE A 52 15.24 2.09 9.09
N GLU A 53 15.64 3.06 8.29
CA GLU A 53 16.64 2.80 7.26
C GLU A 53 17.96 2.43 7.94
N GLY A 54 18.53 1.28 7.59
CA GLY A 54 19.89 0.89 7.96
C GLY A 54 20.84 1.17 6.79
N PHE A 55 22.01 1.75 7.07
CA PHE A 55 23.09 1.87 6.09
C PHE A 55 24.29 1.02 6.52
N LYS A 56 24.82 0.22 5.62
CA LYS A 56 26.01 -0.61 5.85
C LYS A 56 27.23 -0.08 5.09
N PRO A 57 28.18 0.60 5.76
CA PRO A 57 29.28 1.29 5.09
C PRO A 57 30.24 0.39 4.28
N SER A 58 30.47 -0.85 4.73
CA SER A 58 31.41 -1.80 4.13
C SER A 58 30.98 -2.27 2.75
N VAL A 59 29.69 -2.26 2.48
CA VAL A 59 29.12 -2.71 1.20
C VAL A 59 28.27 -1.64 0.51
N TRP A 60 28.16 -0.45 1.12
CA TRP A 60 27.44 0.71 0.56
C TRP A 60 26.00 0.38 0.17
N SER A 61 25.26 -0.25 1.09
CA SER A 61 23.93 -0.77 0.83
C SER A 61 22.96 -0.39 1.94
N ASN A 62 21.70 -0.23 1.58
CA ASN A 62 20.62 0.16 2.47
C ASN A 62 19.61 -0.98 2.66
N ALA A 63 19.11 -1.09 3.88
CA ALA A 63 18.12 -2.08 4.25
C ALA A 63 17.26 -1.56 5.40
N PRO A 64 15.93 -1.38 5.21
CA PRO A 64 15.05 -1.08 6.32
C PRO A 64 14.91 -2.26 7.29
N ASP A 65 15.16 -2.05 8.58
CA ASP A 65 14.93 -3.06 9.62
C ASP A 65 14.43 -2.41 10.94
N THR A 66 14.16 -3.23 11.97
CA THR A 66 13.83 -2.71 13.30
C THR A 66 15.10 -2.35 14.06
N ILE A 67 15.02 -1.37 14.97
CA ILE A 67 16.14 -1.03 15.86
C ILE A 67 16.63 -2.26 16.64
N ALA A 68 15.73 -3.14 17.05
CA ALA A 68 16.13 -4.33 17.82
C ALA A 68 16.99 -5.28 16.98
N ASP A 69 16.64 -5.47 15.71
CA ASP A 69 17.39 -6.31 14.79
C ASP A 69 18.71 -5.66 14.38
N ASP A 70 18.71 -4.36 14.05
CA ASP A 70 19.93 -3.61 13.72
C ASP A 70 20.95 -3.62 14.87
N VAL A 71 20.48 -3.42 16.11
CA VAL A 71 21.33 -3.49 17.31
C VAL A 71 21.86 -4.91 17.52
N ASN A 72 21.03 -5.93 17.34
CA ASN A 72 21.45 -7.32 17.47
C ASN A 72 22.53 -7.69 16.44
N LEU A 73 22.33 -7.33 15.16
CA LEU A 73 23.32 -7.53 14.10
C LEU A 73 24.62 -6.79 14.40
N SER A 74 24.52 -5.54 14.86
CA SER A 74 25.69 -4.72 15.23
C SER A 74 26.49 -5.34 16.39
N THR A 75 25.81 -5.89 17.40
CA THR A 75 26.48 -6.59 18.51
C THR A 75 27.13 -7.91 18.08
N GLY A 76 26.68 -8.50 16.96
CA GLY A 76 27.26 -9.67 16.33
C GLY A 76 28.50 -9.38 15.46
N GLY A 77 28.93 -8.11 15.39
CA GLY A 77 30.07 -7.67 14.57
C GLY A 77 29.70 -7.26 13.15
N ASP A 78 28.41 -7.15 12.84
CA ASP A 78 27.96 -6.43 11.65
C ASP A 78 28.03 -4.91 11.90
N GLU A 79 27.94 -4.10 10.84
CA GLU A 79 28.00 -2.64 10.96
C GLU A 79 26.79 -1.99 10.28
N TRP A 80 25.84 -1.55 11.10
CA TRP A 80 24.64 -0.87 10.63
C TRP A 80 24.52 0.51 11.28
N ASP A 81 24.60 1.54 10.44
CA ASP A 81 24.33 2.92 10.82
C ASP A 81 22.82 3.17 10.72
N LEU A 82 22.18 3.38 11.87
CA LEU A 82 20.76 3.74 11.94
C LEU A 82 20.51 5.12 11.30
N GLN A 83 19.57 5.16 10.36
CA GLN A 83 19.10 6.35 9.67
C GLN A 83 17.62 6.65 10.04
N PRO A 84 16.96 7.66 9.46
CA PRO A 84 15.60 8.02 9.85
C PRO A 84 14.58 6.86 9.72
N ALA A 85 13.47 7.02 10.44
CA ALA A 85 12.35 6.09 10.36
C ALA A 85 11.77 6.06 8.93
N SER A 86 11.52 4.85 8.41
CA SER A 86 11.05 4.61 7.05
C SER A 86 9.54 4.40 7.00
N PHE A 87 9.05 3.38 7.71
CA PHE A 87 7.64 2.99 7.76
C PHE A 87 7.32 2.22 9.04
N ARG A 88 6.05 1.84 9.20
CA ARG A 88 5.59 0.95 10.27
C ARG A 88 4.91 -0.29 9.69
N ALA A 89 5.17 -1.45 10.29
CA ALA A 89 4.61 -2.74 9.89
C ALA A 89 4.53 -3.70 11.09
N TRP A 90 3.88 -4.85 10.95
CA TRP A 90 3.75 -5.82 12.04
C TRP A 90 4.83 -6.88 11.96
N THR A 91 5.57 -7.11 13.04
CA THR A 91 6.61 -8.16 13.09
C THR A 91 6.07 -9.54 13.46
N THR A 92 4.79 -9.62 13.86
CA THR A 92 4.10 -10.87 14.19
C THR A 92 2.90 -11.09 13.25
N ALA A 93 2.65 -12.34 12.88
CA ALA A 93 1.50 -12.72 12.06
C ALA A 93 0.16 -12.45 12.77
N GLY A 94 -0.93 -12.49 12.02
CA GLY A 94 -2.29 -12.53 12.56
C GLY A 94 -3.09 -11.24 12.41
N GLN A 95 -2.52 -10.21 11.79
CA GLN A 95 -3.28 -9.04 11.39
C GLN A 95 -4.16 -9.35 10.16
N PRO A 96 -5.38 -8.80 10.08
CA PRO A 96 -6.24 -8.98 8.91
C PRO A 96 -5.58 -8.46 7.62
N ASN A 97 -5.75 -9.20 6.52
CA ASN A 97 -5.35 -8.80 5.17
C ASN A 97 -3.86 -8.47 4.98
N THR A 98 -2.99 -8.94 5.86
CA THR A 98 -1.55 -8.80 5.69
C THR A 98 -0.92 -10.00 5.02
N VAL A 99 0.13 -9.76 4.24
CA VAL A 99 1.02 -10.74 3.64
C VAL A 99 2.42 -10.62 4.22
N PRO A 100 3.23 -11.70 4.26
CA PRO A 100 4.62 -11.61 4.70
C PRO A 100 5.44 -10.75 3.73
N LEU A 101 6.34 -9.94 4.29
CA LEU A 101 7.41 -9.22 3.62
C LEU A 101 8.73 -9.90 3.97
N TYR A 102 9.45 -10.31 2.93
CA TYR A 102 10.76 -10.93 3.05
C TYR A 102 11.82 -9.98 2.53
N TRP A 103 13.02 -10.03 3.10
CA TRP A 103 14.21 -9.51 2.42
C TRP A 103 15.12 -10.63 1.95
N PHE A 104 15.90 -10.33 0.92
CA PHE A 104 16.84 -11.21 0.25
C PHE A 104 18.17 -10.51 0.04
N TYR A 105 19.26 -11.19 0.36
CA TYR A 105 20.62 -10.70 0.13
C TYR A 105 21.21 -11.28 -1.16
N ASN A 106 21.81 -10.44 -1.99
CA ASN A 106 22.63 -10.89 -3.09
C ASN A 106 24.12 -10.76 -2.73
N LEU A 107 24.86 -11.88 -2.78
CA LEU A 107 26.26 -11.93 -2.34
C LEU A 107 27.22 -11.18 -3.27
N ASP A 108 26.86 -11.01 -4.55
CA ASP A 108 27.73 -10.39 -5.55
C ASP A 108 27.60 -8.86 -5.56
N SER A 109 26.37 -8.37 -5.46
CA SER A 109 26.03 -6.94 -5.48
C SER A 109 25.92 -6.33 -4.10
N HIS A 110 25.78 -7.15 -3.05
CA HIS A 110 25.47 -6.75 -1.69
C HIS A 110 24.13 -6.01 -1.51
N ALA A 111 23.24 -6.10 -2.50
CA ALA A 111 21.94 -5.43 -2.49
C ALA A 111 20.90 -6.20 -1.66
N TYR A 112 20.02 -5.46 -0.97
CA TYR A 112 18.93 -6.01 -0.15
C TYR A 112 17.58 -5.81 -0.85
N LEU A 113 16.99 -6.89 -1.37
CA LEU A 113 15.71 -6.86 -2.08
C LEU A 113 14.56 -7.27 -1.17
N TYR A 114 13.46 -6.51 -1.16
CA TYR A 114 12.29 -6.75 -0.34
C TYR A 114 11.11 -7.16 -1.22
N LEU A 115 10.48 -8.29 -0.93
CA LEU A 115 9.33 -8.80 -1.69
C LEU A 115 8.26 -9.38 -0.77
N THR A 116 7.00 -9.15 -1.12
CA THR A 116 5.86 -9.83 -0.50
C THR A 116 5.60 -11.20 -1.10
N SER A 117 4.91 -12.09 -0.37
CA SER A 117 4.31 -13.32 -0.93
C SER A 117 2.80 -13.36 -0.71
N ASP A 118 2.05 -13.66 -1.77
CA ASP A 118 0.60 -13.95 -1.68
C ASP A 118 0.30 -15.42 -1.34
N THR A 119 1.34 -16.24 -1.23
CA THR A 119 1.26 -17.65 -0.85
C THR A 119 1.94 -17.91 0.50
N THR A 120 1.85 -19.14 0.99
CA THR A 120 2.58 -19.58 2.18
C THR A 120 4.07 -19.81 1.93
N SER A 121 4.53 -19.75 0.68
CA SER A 121 5.93 -19.99 0.31
C SER A 121 6.67 -18.68 0.06
N PRO A 122 7.93 -18.53 0.53
CA PRO A 122 8.72 -17.36 0.21
C PRO A 122 9.02 -17.23 -1.30
N PRO A 123 9.12 -16.00 -1.84
CA PRO A 123 9.54 -15.76 -3.21
C PRO A 123 10.96 -16.27 -3.48
N LYS A 124 11.31 -16.47 -4.75
CA LYS A 124 12.65 -16.87 -5.20
C LYS A 124 13.14 -15.95 -6.32
N PRO A 125 13.57 -14.72 -5.99
CA PRO A 125 14.04 -13.78 -7.01
C PRO A 125 15.31 -14.30 -7.69
N SER A 126 15.40 -14.13 -9.01
CA SER A 126 16.59 -14.52 -9.78
C SER A 126 17.83 -13.77 -9.28
N GLY A 127 18.95 -14.46 -9.11
CA GLY A 127 20.17 -13.88 -8.56
C GLY A 127 20.22 -13.83 -7.03
N TYR A 128 19.16 -14.20 -6.32
CA TYR A 128 19.12 -14.23 -4.86
C TYR A 128 19.00 -15.67 -4.38
N PHE A 129 20.14 -16.30 -4.12
CA PHE A 129 20.23 -17.73 -3.79
C PHE A 129 20.28 -18.02 -2.27
N GLY A 130 20.15 -16.99 -1.44
CA GLY A 130 20.15 -17.08 0.02
C GLY A 130 18.78 -17.43 0.62
N ALA A 131 18.75 -17.54 1.95
CA ALA A 131 17.51 -17.70 2.70
C ALA A 131 16.60 -16.48 2.52
N ALA A 132 15.29 -16.72 2.41
CA ALA A 132 14.29 -15.67 2.53
C ALA A 132 14.11 -15.33 4.02
N ASN A 133 14.33 -14.07 4.39
CA ASN A 133 14.24 -13.63 5.76
C ASN A 133 12.92 -12.89 5.97
N LEU A 134 12.00 -13.48 6.73
CA LEU A 134 10.74 -12.84 7.10
C LEU A 134 11.02 -11.72 8.09
N ILE A 135 10.62 -10.50 7.76
CA ILE A 135 10.83 -9.32 8.62
C ILE A 135 9.55 -8.66 9.08
N ALA A 136 8.50 -8.74 8.28
CA ALA A 136 7.26 -8.04 8.58
C ALA A 136 6.05 -8.71 7.90
N TYR A 137 4.88 -8.27 8.33
CA TYR A 137 3.60 -8.47 7.70
C TYR A 137 3.09 -7.08 7.29
N VAL A 138 2.68 -6.95 6.03
CA VAL A 138 2.31 -5.68 5.37
C VAL A 138 1.03 -5.87 4.56
N TYR A 139 0.37 -4.80 4.16
CA TYR A 139 -0.76 -4.92 3.23
C TYR A 139 -0.25 -5.10 1.80
N SER A 140 -0.93 -5.93 1.02
CA SER A 140 -0.68 -6.08 -0.43
C SER A 140 -1.46 -5.09 -1.29
N LYS A 141 -2.37 -4.30 -0.68
CA LYS A 141 -3.29 -3.38 -1.35
C LYS A 141 -3.45 -2.09 -0.53
N PRO A 142 -3.84 -0.95 -1.13
CA PRO A 142 -4.05 0.31 -0.42
C PRO A 142 -5.35 0.28 0.39
N ILE A 143 -5.31 -0.32 1.57
CA ILE A 143 -6.42 -0.38 2.54
C ILE A 143 -5.98 0.21 3.87
N CYS A 144 -6.92 0.55 4.75
CA CYS A 144 -6.63 0.86 6.15
C CYS A 144 -5.60 1.98 6.34
N ASP A 145 -5.72 3.04 5.55
CA ASP A 145 -4.84 4.22 5.55
C ASP A 145 -3.36 3.89 5.31
N SER A 146 -3.09 2.73 4.70
CA SER A 146 -1.74 2.38 4.26
C SER A 146 -1.29 3.27 3.10
N VAL A 147 0.01 3.51 3.07
CA VAL A 147 0.70 4.25 2.02
C VAL A 147 1.61 3.29 1.25
N PRO A 148 1.85 3.51 -0.05
CA PRO A 148 2.80 2.72 -0.81
C PRO A 148 4.21 2.86 -0.24
N LEU A 149 4.90 1.73 -0.12
CA LEU A 149 6.35 1.67 0.04
C LEU A 149 6.95 1.58 -1.36
N TYR A 150 7.36 2.73 -1.88
CA TYR A 150 8.00 2.82 -3.18
C TYR A 150 9.41 2.25 -3.14
N CYS A 151 9.85 1.68 -4.25
CA CYS A 151 11.17 1.10 -4.38
C CYS A 151 11.90 1.69 -5.59
N VAL A 152 13.16 2.03 -5.40
CA VAL A 152 14.11 2.35 -6.48
C VAL A 152 15.37 1.50 -6.32
N SER A 153 16.08 1.26 -7.42
CA SER A 153 17.32 0.47 -7.39
C SER A 153 18.47 1.06 -8.19
N LYS A 154 19.66 0.64 -7.77
CA LYS A 154 20.94 0.67 -8.48
C LYS A 154 21.54 -0.74 -8.45
N PRO A 155 22.59 -1.02 -9.24
CA PRO A 155 23.17 -2.37 -9.31
C PRO A 155 23.55 -2.97 -7.96
N SER A 156 23.97 -2.15 -6.98
CA SER A 156 24.42 -2.59 -5.66
C SER A 156 23.45 -2.27 -4.51
N ASP A 157 22.29 -1.66 -4.79
CA ASP A 157 21.46 -1.11 -3.71
C ASP A 157 19.99 -0.96 -4.09
N TYR A 158 19.12 -1.07 -3.08
CA TYR A 158 17.71 -0.76 -3.18
C TYR A 158 17.35 0.25 -2.09
N TRP A 159 16.59 1.27 -2.47
CA TRP A 159 16.06 2.23 -1.52
C TRP A 159 14.55 2.14 -1.47
N TYR A 160 14.01 2.20 -0.26
CA TYR A 160 12.57 2.16 -0.01
C TYR A 160 12.12 3.47 0.64
N THR A 161 11.00 4.02 0.19
CA THR A 161 10.48 5.26 0.77
C THR A 161 8.97 5.34 0.63
N THR A 162 8.31 5.96 1.60
CA THR A 162 6.89 6.32 1.50
C THR A 162 6.70 7.73 0.90
N ASN A 163 7.78 8.46 0.67
CA ASN A 163 7.77 9.80 0.10
C ASN A 163 7.86 9.74 -1.44
N LEU A 164 6.72 9.95 -2.11
CA LEU A 164 6.64 9.95 -3.57
C LEU A 164 7.54 11.02 -4.23
N ALA A 165 7.75 12.17 -3.59
CA ALA A 165 8.60 13.22 -4.16
C ALA A 165 10.09 12.81 -4.17
N GLU A 166 10.55 12.13 -3.12
CA GLU A 166 11.90 11.57 -3.07
C GLU A 166 12.10 10.45 -4.07
N HIS A 167 11.14 9.50 -4.15
CA HIS A 167 11.13 8.44 -5.16
C HIS A 167 11.26 9.01 -6.58
N ASN A 168 10.46 10.03 -6.92
CA ASN A 168 10.52 10.69 -8.22
C ASN A 168 11.86 11.42 -8.46
N ASN A 169 12.48 11.97 -7.42
CA ASN A 169 13.80 12.61 -7.53
C ASN A 169 14.91 11.58 -7.76
N PHE A 170 14.87 10.42 -7.10
CA PHE A 170 15.78 9.31 -7.37
C PHE A 170 15.83 8.94 -8.84
N ILE A 171 14.67 8.86 -9.48
CA ILE A 171 14.55 8.51 -10.89
C ILE A 171 14.98 9.67 -11.78
N SER A 172 14.34 10.84 -11.61
CA SER A 172 14.48 11.95 -12.56
C SER A 172 15.80 12.72 -12.44
N GLN A 173 16.41 12.76 -11.25
CA GLN A 173 17.63 13.55 -10.97
C GLN A 173 18.87 12.68 -10.78
N TYR A 174 18.72 11.49 -10.21
CA TYR A 174 19.86 10.67 -9.75
C TYR A 174 20.06 9.37 -10.53
N GLY A 175 19.21 9.10 -11.53
CA GLY A 175 19.35 7.98 -12.46
C GLY A 175 19.10 6.61 -11.84
N TRP A 176 18.32 6.53 -10.76
CA TRP A 176 17.88 5.26 -10.20
C TRP A 176 16.77 4.64 -11.06
N THR A 177 16.64 3.31 -11.00
CA THR A 177 15.60 2.57 -11.72
C THR A 177 14.37 2.41 -10.82
N ASP A 178 13.19 2.76 -11.34
CA ASP A 178 11.93 2.52 -10.65
C ASP A 178 11.63 1.02 -10.55
N CYS A 179 11.34 0.54 -9.35
CA CYS A 179 10.94 -0.84 -9.09
C CYS A 179 9.45 -0.96 -8.73
N GLY A 180 8.73 0.18 -8.71
CA GLY A 180 7.32 0.24 -8.39
C GLY A 180 7.05 0.24 -6.87
N VAL A 181 5.92 -0.35 -6.50
CA VAL A 181 5.47 -0.44 -5.10
C VAL A 181 5.83 -1.83 -4.56
N ALA A 182 6.69 -1.88 -3.54
CA ALA A 182 7.11 -3.13 -2.90
C ALA A 182 6.02 -3.67 -1.94
N ALA A 183 5.31 -2.78 -1.26
CA ALA A 183 4.26 -3.12 -0.28
C ALA A 183 3.37 -1.90 0.01
N TYR A 184 2.31 -2.10 0.80
CA TYR A 184 1.54 -1.02 1.43
C TYR A 184 1.74 -1.09 2.95
N VAL A 185 2.27 -0.02 3.52
CA VAL A 185 2.75 0.05 4.91
C VAL A 185 2.03 1.14 5.68
N LEU A 186 2.14 1.14 7.01
CA LEU A 186 1.64 2.23 7.81
C LEU A 186 2.65 3.39 7.81
N PRO A 187 2.22 4.65 7.65
CA PRO A 187 3.14 5.78 7.68
C PRO A 187 3.76 5.94 9.07
N VAL A 188 4.98 6.44 9.13
CA VAL A 188 5.55 6.96 10.37
C VAL A 188 4.79 8.23 10.71
N THR A 189 3.89 8.18 11.69
CA THR A 189 3.19 9.39 12.13
C THR A 189 4.22 10.33 12.73
N SER A 190 4.49 11.46 12.06
CA SER A 190 5.17 12.58 12.69
C SER A 190 4.24 13.09 13.80
N THR A 191 4.49 12.73 15.05
CA THR A 191 3.85 13.41 16.18
C THR A 191 4.40 14.83 16.26
N SER A 192 3.95 15.74 15.38
CA SER A 192 3.92 17.16 15.70
C SER A 192 2.66 17.44 16.51
N ARG A 193 2.71 17.07 17.78
CA ARG A 193 1.92 17.68 18.85
C ARG A 193 2.98 17.97 19.91
N VAL A 194 3.48 19.19 20.06
CA VAL A 194 2.81 20.47 20.30
C VAL A 194 3.68 21.60 19.73
#